data_AF-A0A940UZ54-F1
#
_entry.id   AF-A0A940UZ54-F1
#
_cell.length_a   1.000
_cell.length_b   1.000
_cell.length_c   1.000
_cell.angle_alpha   90.00
_cell.angle_beta   90.00
_cell.angle_gamma   90.00
#
_symmetry.space_group_name_H-M   'P 1'
#
loop_
_entity.id
_entity.type
_entity.pdbx_description
1 polymer ?
#
loop_
_entity_poly.entity_id
_entity_poly.type
_entity_poly.pdbx_seq_one_letter_code
_entity_poly.pdbx_strand_id
1 'polypeptide(L)'
;MINSNILIDHLKPENWTNLGIILSFLRPEEQVLHILKTDTDKMKAVNSDHKKVELEEFITLGQLNVQGIFSKYEKLEEIRVYTLQGLIDYYKKVQEPSIYHMDIDDYLIYMYQMQEEIDGIQIYNRRNKRRCYMEYMQLLVNRNKEDGAILLWLTKDQELFFNCIMIFQNGELVKLTTTDRYQEEYHDYDKVCSLLNMEYPNMVKCVKMDVIEFQMKTTEIYHNQI
;
A
#
# COMPACT_ATOMS: atom_id res chain seq x y z
N MET A 1 -0.18 -6.45 12.04
CA MET A 1 1.17 -7.00 11.81
C MET A 1 1.00 -8.35 11.16
N ILE A 2 1.78 -8.67 10.14
CA ILE A 2 1.81 -10.02 9.57
C ILE A 2 2.76 -10.86 10.42
N ASN A 3 2.32 -12.07 10.78
CA ASN A 3 3.19 -12.98 11.50
C ASN A 3 4.35 -13.39 10.58
N SER A 4 5.58 -13.38 11.10
CA SER A 4 6.79 -13.73 10.31
C SER A 4 6.74 -15.14 9.70
N ASN A 5 5.88 -16.01 10.24
CA ASN A 5 5.61 -17.36 9.75
C ASN A 5 4.22 -17.48 9.11
N ILE A 6 3.72 -16.41 8.48
CA ILE A 6 2.42 -16.41 7.83
C ILE A 6 2.30 -17.61 6.88
N LEU A 7 1.25 -18.39 7.07
CA LEU A 7 0.91 -19.46 6.15
C LEU A 7 0.17 -18.86 4.96
N ILE A 8 0.75 -19.01 3.78
CA ILE A 8 0.08 -18.69 2.52
C ILE A 8 -0.18 -20.00 1.80
N ASP A 9 -1.44 -20.41 1.73
CA ASP A 9 -1.85 -21.64 1.05
C ASP A 9 -3.08 -21.38 0.17
N HIS A 10 -3.32 -22.26 -0.80
CA HIS A 10 -4.47 -22.16 -1.71
C HIS A 10 -4.64 -20.73 -2.26
N LEU A 11 -3.79 -20.36 -3.22
CA LEU A 11 -3.92 -19.12 -3.96
C LEU A 11 -4.40 -19.48 -5.36
N LYS A 12 -5.71 -19.36 -5.60
CA LYS A 12 -6.27 -19.62 -6.92
C LYS A 12 -5.67 -18.64 -7.94
N PRO A 13 -4.77 -19.07 -8.85
CA PRO A 13 -3.96 -18.15 -9.64
C PRO A 13 -4.82 -17.23 -10.51
N GLU A 14 -5.92 -17.74 -11.08
CA GLU A 14 -6.79 -17.00 -11.97
C GLU A 14 -7.37 -15.75 -11.28
N ASN A 15 -7.79 -15.87 -10.02
CA ASN A 15 -8.36 -14.77 -9.27
C ASN A 15 -7.28 -13.84 -8.72
N TRP A 16 -6.13 -14.38 -8.30
CA TRP A 16 -5.03 -13.61 -7.73
C TRP A 16 -4.22 -12.83 -8.77
N THR A 17 -4.36 -13.14 -10.06
CA THR A 17 -3.87 -12.24 -11.13
C THR A 17 -4.46 -10.82 -11.02
N ASN A 18 -5.65 -10.68 -10.43
CA ASN A 18 -6.32 -9.40 -10.23
C ASN A 18 -5.83 -8.64 -8.97
N LEU A 19 -4.92 -9.21 -8.17
CA LEU A 19 -4.45 -8.56 -6.94
C LEU A 19 -3.90 -7.16 -7.19
N GLY A 20 -3.15 -6.96 -8.28
CA GLY A 20 -2.62 -5.63 -8.63
C GLY A 20 -3.70 -4.57 -8.83
N ILE A 21 -4.85 -4.95 -9.40
CA ILE A 21 -6.02 -4.08 -9.56
C ILE A 21 -6.65 -3.77 -8.21
N ILE A 22 -6.79 -4.76 -7.33
CA ILE A 22 -7.34 -4.54 -5.98
C ILE A 22 -6.42 -3.64 -5.15
N LEU A 23 -5.11 -3.87 -5.21
CA LEU A 23 -4.11 -3.05 -4.52
C LEU A 23 -4.09 -1.62 -5.05
N SER A 24 -4.31 -1.40 -6.35
CA SER A 24 -4.37 -0.05 -6.92
C SER A 24 -5.60 0.74 -6.45
N PHE A 25 -6.67 0.09 -6.00
CA PHE A 25 -7.77 0.80 -5.32
C PHE A 25 -7.42 1.20 -3.89
N LEU A 26 -6.65 0.36 -3.19
CA LEU A 26 -6.20 0.63 -1.83
C LEU A 26 -5.07 1.66 -1.77
N ARG A 27 -4.24 1.69 -2.81
CA ARG A 27 -3.16 2.67 -3.02
C ARG A 27 -3.09 2.99 -4.51
N PRO A 28 -3.87 3.97 -5.01
CA PRO A 28 -3.76 4.42 -6.38
C PRO A 28 -2.31 4.80 -6.69
N GLU A 29 -1.85 4.46 -7.90
CA GLU A 29 -0.48 4.76 -8.33
C GLU A 29 -0.18 6.25 -8.10
N GLU A 30 0.78 6.49 -7.21
CA GLU A 30 1.19 7.83 -6.83
C GLU A 30 1.92 8.43 -8.03
N GLN A 31 1.41 9.53 -8.58
CA GLN A 31 2.26 10.34 -9.44
C GLN A 31 3.24 11.08 -8.55
N VAL A 32 4.46 10.57 -8.54
CA VAL A 32 5.59 11.13 -7.78
C VAL A 32 6.45 11.92 -8.74
N LEU A 33 6.85 13.14 -8.33
CA LEU A 33 7.89 13.91 -9.00
C LEU A 33 9.21 13.74 -8.25
N HIS A 34 10.20 13.17 -8.92
CA HIS A 34 11.55 13.01 -8.38
C HIS A 34 12.43 14.16 -8.88
N ILE A 35 13.03 14.90 -7.96
CA ILE A 35 13.90 16.04 -8.25
C ILE A 35 15.28 15.76 -7.68
N LEU A 36 16.30 15.71 -8.54
CA LEU A 36 17.70 15.65 -8.10
C LEU A 36 18.29 17.06 -8.10
N LYS A 37 18.68 17.54 -6.91
CA LYS A 37 19.48 18.75 -6.73
C LYS A 37 20.96 18.39 -6.88
N THR A 38 21.63 19.07 -7.81
CA THR A 38 23.07 18.89 -8.04
C THR A 38 23.87 19.89 -7.21
N ASP A 39 25.17 19.63 -7.09
CA ASP A 39 26.13 20.48 -6.34
C ASP A 39 26.31 21.89 -6.93
N THR A 40 25.73 22.15 -8.11
CA THR A 40 25.72 23.42 -8.83
C THR A 40 24.39 24.17 -8.71
N ASP A 41 23.56 23.80 -7.73
CA ASP A 41 22.18 24.29 -7.53
C ASP A 41 21.23 24.09 -8.72
N LYS A 42 21.64 23.31 -9.73
CA LYS A 42 20.75 22.87 -10.81
C LYS A 42 19.85 21.76 -10.30
N MET A 43 18.62 21.74 -10.78
CA MET A 43 17.65 20.71 -10.46
C MET A 43 17.24 19.98 -11.73
N LYS A 44 17.09 18.66 -11.64
CA LYS A 44 16.57 17.82 -12.73
C LYS A 44 15.37 17.06 -12.20
N ALA A 45 14.25 17.10 -12.92
CA ALA A 45 13.03 16.44 -12.48
C ALA A 45 12.53 15.40 -13.49
N VAL A 46 12.04 14.29 -12.95
CA VAL A 46 11.41 13.19 -13.69
C VAL A 46 10.20 12.71 -12.89
N ASN A 47 9.05 12.53 -13.55
CA ASN A 47 7.88 11.97 -12.89
C ASN A 47 7.93 10.43 -12.87
N SER A 48 7.00 9.80 -12.15
CA SER A 48 6.86 8.34 -12.06
C SER A 48 6.64 7.64 -13.42
N ASP A 49 6.18 8.37 -14.45
CA ASP A 49 6.06 7.87 -15.84
C ASP A 49 7.38 8.00 -16.63
N HIS A 50 8.50 8.31 -15.96
CA HIS A 50 9.81 8.57 -16.55
C HIS A 50 9.88 9.76 -17.53
N LYS A 51 8.93 10.69 -17.44
CA LYS A 51 8.92 11.92 -18.25
C LYS A 51 9.67 13.03 -17.53
N LYS A 52 10.53 13.72 -18.28
CA LYS A 52 11.20 14.92 -17.79
C LYS A 52 10.19 16.03 -17.52
N VAL A 53 10.41 16.77 -16.44
CA VAL A 53 9.62 17.94 -16.07
C VAL A 53 10.57 19.13 -15.96
N GLU A 54 10.26 20.19 -16.70
CA GLU A 54 10.99 21.45 -16.66
C GLU A 54 10.60 22.22 -15.38
N LEU A 55 11.60 22.71 -14.64
CA LEU A 55 11.41 23.30 -13.30
C LEU A 55 11.66 24.81 -13.26
N GLU A 56 12.11 25.42 -14.34
CA GLU A 56 12.61 26.80 -14.39
C GLU A 56 11.60 27.81 -13.87
N GLU A 57 10.32 27.63 -14.21
CA GLU A 57 9.23 28.51 -13.76
C GLU A 57 8.89 28.37 -12.26
N PHE A 58 9.35 27.29 -11.63
CA PHE A 58 9.13 27.01 -10.21
C PHE A 58 10.33 27.34 -9.34
N ILE A 59 11.45 27.79 -9.92
CA ILE A 59 12.65 28.11 -9.17
C ILE A 59 12.79 29.63 -9.08
N THR A 60 12.76 30.16 -7.85
CA THR A 60 12.99 31.58 -7.58
C THR A 60 14.16 31.71 -6.61
N LEU A 61 15.22 32.42 -7.00
CA LEU A 61 16.42 32.61 -6.19
C LEU A 61 17.03 31.28 -5.66
N GLY A 62 16.98 30.22 -6.48
CA GLY A 62 17.47 28.89 -6.11
C GLY A 62 16.56 28.10 -5.17
N GLN A 63 15.41 28.66 -4.78
CA GLN A 63 14.39 27.97 -3.98
C GLN A 63 13.28 27.41 -4.86
N LEU A 64 12.85 26.19 -4.54
CA LEU A 64 11.81 25.48 -5.25
C LEU A 64 10.42 25.87 -4.72
N ASN A 65 9.55 26.36 -5.59
CA ASN A 65 8.14 26.63 -5.30
C ASN A 65 7.31 25.34 -5.41
N VAL A 66 7.38 24.51 -4.36
CA VAL A 66 6.66 23.23 -4.26
C VAL A 66 5.14 23.40 -4.43
N GLN A 67 4.57 24.45 -3.85
CA GLN A 67 3.12 24.72 -3.96
C GLN A 67 2.69 25.07 -5.39
N GLY A 68 3.53 25.81 -6.13
CA GLY A 68 3.32 26.07 -7.55
C GLY A 68 3.32 24.78 -8.39
N ILE A 69 4.20 23.83 -8.08
CA ILE A 69 4.27 22.53 -8.77
C ILE A 69 2.99 21.74 -8.52
N PHE A 70 2.54 21.61 -7.27
CA PHE A 70 1.27 20.95 -6.97
C PHE A 70 0.10 21.66 -7.65
N SER A 71 0.12 22.99 -7.75
CA SER A 71 -0.97 23.73 -8.40
C SER A 71 -1.04 23.46 -9.92
N LYS A 72 0.11 23.34 -10.60
CA LYS A 72 0.16 23.04 -12.05
C LYS A 72 -0.15 21.58 -12.36
N TYR A 73 0.34 20.65 -11.55
CA TYR A 73 0.21 19.22 -11.78
C TYR A 73 -0.75 18.59 -10.76
N GLU A 74 -2.05 18.71 -11.02
CA GLU A 74 -3.12 18.28 -10.12
C GLU A 74 -3.04 16.79 -9.72
N LYS A 75 -2.50 15.96 -10.60
CA LYS A 75 -2.32 14.53 -10.37
C LYS A 75 -1.10 14.19 -9.51
N LEU A 76 -0.14 15.10 -9.36
CA LEU A 76 1.01 14.87 -8.47
C LEU A 76 0.54 14.82 -7.03
N GLU A 77 0.86 13.72 -6.37
CA GLU A 77 0.54 13.48 -4.96
C GLU A 77 1.76 13.67 -4.06
N GLU A 78 2.96 13.49 -4.61
CA GLU A 78 4.22 13.57 -3.88
C GLU A 78 5.32 14.21 -4.73
N ILE A 79 6.15 15.03 -4.09
CA ILE A 79 7.39 15.57 -4.67
C ILE A 79 8.54 15.16 -3.76
N ARG A 80 9.52 14.45 -4.31
CA ARG A 80 10.72 14.02 -3.59
C ARG A 80 11.93 14.78 -4.14
N VAL A 81 12.60 15.52 -3.28
CA VAL A 81 13.83 16.25 -3.61
C VAL A 81 15.01 15.52 -2.98
N TYR A 82 16.03 15.24 -3.78
CA TYR A 82 17.20 14.48 -3.39
C TYR A 82 18.48 15.26 -3.63
N THR A 83 19.47 15.00 -2.80
CA THR A 83 20.89 15.20 -3.12
C THR A 83 21.53 13.85 -3.41
N LEU A 84 22.62 13.84 -4.17
CA LEU A 84 23.36 12.60 -4.43
C LEU A 84 23.88 11.97 -3.13
N GLN A 85 24.42 12.79 -2.23
CA GLN A 85 24.93 12.32 -0.94
C GLN A 85 23.81 11.71 -0.06
N GLY A 86 22.66 12.39 0.05
CA GLY A 86 21.51 11.88 0.80
C GLY A 86 21.00 10.53 0.25
N LEU A 87 20.99 10.34 -1.08
CA LEU A 87 20.66 9.03 -1.66
C LEU A 87 21.68 7.94 -1.29
N ILE A 88 22.97 8.25 -1.34
CA ILE A 88 24.02 7.31 -0.95
C ILE A 88 23.87 6.91 0.52
N ASP A 89 23.63 7.88 1.39
CA ASP A 89 23.51 7.64 2.83
C ASP A 89 22.23 6.85 3.15
N TYR A 90 21.13 7.14 2.45
CA TYR A 90 19.91 6.32 2.48
C TYR A 90 20.18 4.86 2.09
N TYR A 91 20.82 4.63 0.94
CA TYR A 91 21.09 3.26 0.50
C TYR A 91 21.99 2.50 1.47
N LYS A 92 23.00 3.16 2.07
CA LYS A 92 23.81 2.55 3.12
C LYS A 92 22.96 2.18 4.32
N LYS A 93 22.10 3.10 4.77
CA LYS A 93 21.32 2.96 5.99
C LYS A 93 20.31 1.81 5.93
N VAL A 94 19.64 1.63 4.79
CA VAL A 94 18.67 0.54 4.59
C VAL A 94 19.31 -0.81 4.28
N GLN A 95 20.64 -0.85 4.11
CA GLN A 95 21.40 -2.07 3.85
C GLN A 95 22.37 -2.43 4.99
N GLU A 96 22.24 -1.79 6.16
CA GLU A 96 23.08 -2.12 7.32
C GLU A 96 22.86 -3.59 7.74
N PRO A 97 23.89 -4.31 8.22
CA PRO A 97 23.76 -5.72 8.59
C PRO A 97 22.61 -6.04 9.56
N SER A 98 22.30 -5.12 10.48
CA SER A 98 21.19 -5.26 11.43
C SER A 98 19.81 -5.31 10.77
N ILE A 99 19.68 -4.81 9.54
CA ILE A 99 18.42 -4.73 8.81
C ILE A 99 18.01 -6.09 8.23
N TYR A 100 18.97 -6.97 7.92
CA TYR A 100 18.68 -8.29 7.34
C TYR A 100 17.93 -9.25 8.29
N HIS A 101 17.82 -8.88 9.56
CA HIS A 101 17.04 -9.62 10.56
C HIS A 101 15.66 -9.02 10.82
N MET A 102 15.31 -7.89 10.19
CA MET A 102 13.98 -7.30 10.32
C MET A 102 12.94 -8.13 9.59
N ASP A 103 11.75 -8.21 10.18
CA ASP A 103 10.57 -8.69 9.45
C ASP A 103 10.33 -7.81 8.22
N ILE A 104 9.82 -8.39 7.14
CA ILE A 104 9.65 -7.69 5.86
C ILE A 104 8.70 -6.49 6.00
N ASP A 105 7.69 -6.58 6.86
CA ASP A 105 6.74 -5.49 7.11
C ASP A 105 7.44 -4.32 7.81
N ASP A 106 8.21 -4.64 8.85
CA ASP A 106 8.97 -3.66 9.62
C ASP A 106 10.07 -3.03 8.77
N TYR A 107 10.72 -3.82 7.91
CA TYR A 107 11.71 -3.33 6.96
C TYR A 107 11.10 -2.36 5.95
N LEU A 108 9.91 -2.66 5.40
CA LEU A 108 9.23 -1.76 4.47
C LEU A 108 8.91 -0.42 5.15
N ILE A 109 8.38 -0.43 6.36
CA ILE A 109 8.10 0.80 7.12
C ILE A 109 9.39 1.56 7.44
N TYR A 110 10.44 0.85 7.86
CA TYR A 110 11.75 1.40 8.15
C TYR A 110 12.35 2.12 6.93
N MET A 111 12.25 1.53 5.72
CA MET A 111 12.70 2.19 4.50
C MET A 111 12.02 3.55 4.29
N TYR A 112 10.70 3.62 4.46
CA TYR A 112 9.98 4.89 4.32
C TYR A 112 10.36 5.91 5.40
N GLN A 113 10.54 5.47 6.64
CA GLN A 113 11.01 6.34 7.73
C GLN A 113 12.40 6.92 7.42
N MET A 114 13.33 6.09 6.96
CA MET A 114 14.67 6.55 6.60
C MET A 114 14.67 7.53 5.42
N GLN A 115 13.73 7.41 4.48
CA GLN A 115 13.60 8.42 3.40
C GLN A 115 13.18 9.80 3.93
N GLU A 116 12.43 9.86 5.03
CA GLU A 116 11.97 11.12 5.62
C GLU A 116 12.97 11.73 6.60
N GLU A 117 13.80 10.89 7.24
CA GLU A 117 14.73 11.31 8.29
C GLU A 117 16.13 11.63 7.76
N ILE A 118 16.52 11.13 6.58
CA ILE A 118 17.87 11.32 6.06
C ILE A 118 18.07 12.70 5.47
N ASP A 119 19.10 13.37 5.96
CA ASP A 119 19.57 14.64 5.43
C ASP A 119 19.84 14.56 3.93
N GLY A 120 19.33 15.55 3.20
CA GLY A 120 19.46 15.59 1.75
C GLY A 120 18.38 14.80 1.00
N ILE A 121 17.38 14.25 1.70
CA ILE A 121 16.10 13.83 1.12
C ILE A 121 15.00 14.71 1.73
N GLN A 122 14.14 15.27 0.89
CA GLN A 122 12.97 16.04 1.32
C GLN A 122 11.75 15.52 0.60
N ILE A 123 10.70 15.21 1.35
CA ILE A 123 9.45 14.69 0.81
C ILE A 123 8.35 15.69 1.10
N TYR A 124 7.66 16.11 0.04
CA TYR A 124 6.50 16.98 0.11
C TYR A 124 5.30 16.17 -0.35
N ASN A 125 4.28 16.09 0.50
CA ASN A 125 3.03 15.41 0.18
C ASN A 125 1.91 16.44 0.01
N ARG A 126 1.05 16.24 -1.00
CA ARG A 126 -0.13 17.10 -1.20
C ARG A 126 -1.12 16.99 -0.04
N ARG A 127 -1.22 15.81 0.60
CA ARG A 127 -2.13 15.53 1.72
C ARG A 127 -1.37 14.74 2.78
N ASN A 128 -1.78 14.82 4.05
CA ASN A 128 -1.29 13.90 5.09
C ASN A 128 -1.72 12.48 4.71
N LYS A 129 -0.77 11.71 4.18
CA LYS A 129 -0.99 10.35 3.70
C LYS A 129 -0.05 9.40 4.41
N ARG A 130 -0.50 8.17 4.57
CA ARG A 130 0.34 7.09 5.09
C ARG A 130 1.33 6.67 4.01
N ARG A 131 2.54 6.34 4.43
CA ARG A 131 3.71 6.16 3.55
C ARG A 131 3.59 4.92 2.67
N CYS A 132 2.87 3.92 3.16
CA CYS A 132 2.68 2.67 2.45
C CYS A 132 1.38 1.96 2.82
N TYR A 133 1.00 0.99 1.99
CA TYR A 133 -0.13 0.11 2.25
C TYR A 133 -0.02 -0.63 3.58
N MET A 134 1.20 -0.87 4.10
CA MET A 134 1.40 -1.48 5.42
C MET A 134 1.01 -0.58 6.57
N GLU A 135 1.30 0.73 6.52
CA GLU A 135 0.79 1.67 7.52
C GLU A 135 -0.75 1.74 7.48
N TYR A 136 -1.36 1.66 6.28
CA TYR A 136 -2.81 1.53 6.13
C TYR A 136 -3.33 0.24 6.77
N MET A 137 -2.69 -0.89 6.47
CA MET A 137 -3.05 -2.17 7.08
C MET A 137 -2.91 -2.10 8.59
N GLN A 138 -1.84 -1.56 9.15
CA GLN A 138 -1.65 -1.42 10.60
C GLN A 138 -2.77 -0.60 11.27
N LEU A 139 -3.28 0.44 10.62
CA LEU A 139 -4.40 1.25 11.12
C LEU A 139 -5.75 0.55 10.99
N LEU A 140 -6.03 -0.07 9.84
CA LEU A 140 -7.21 -0.91 9.64
C LEU A 140 -7.20 -2.11 10.62
N VAL A 141 -6.01 -2.52 11.03
CA VAL A 141 -5.77 -3.59 11.98
C VAL A 141 -5.93 -3.14 13.44
N ASN A 142 -6.28 -1.87 13.71
CA ASN A 142 -6.56 -1.21 15.00
C ASN A 142 -6.54 -2.16 16.21
N ARG A 143 -5.67 -1.90 17.20
CA ARG A 143 -5.28 -2.76 18.35
C ARG A 143 -6.38 -3.52 19.12
N ASN A 144 -7.64 -3.25 18.87
CA ASN A 144 -8.76 -4.12 19.25
C ASN A 144 -9.06 -5.09 18.10
N LYS A 145 -8.33 -6.21 18.06
CA LYS A 145 -8.67 -7.32 17.18
C LYS A 145 -8.95 -8.58 17.96
N GLU A 146 -10.20 -8.98 17.86
CA GLU A 146 -10.67 -10.31 18.21
C GLU A 146 -10.07 -11.29 17.20
N ASP A 147 -9.63 -12.45 17.71
CA ASP A 147 -9.24 -13.59 16.87
C ASP A 147 -10.37 -13.92 15.89
N GLY A 148 -10.03 -14.42 14.70
CA GLY A 148 -11.06 -14.77 13.72
C GLY A 148 -10.62 -14.78 12.27
N ALA A 149 -11.61 -14.84 11.38
CA ALA A 149 -11.40 -14.88 9.95
C ALA A 149 -12.22 -13.81 9.22
N ILE A 150 -11.62 -13.20 8.20
CA ILE A 150 -12.26 -12.24 7.32
C ILE A 150 -12.24 -12.79 5.91
N LEU A 151 -13.41 -12.95 5.31
CA LEU A 151 -13.55 -13.24 3.87
C LEU A 151 -13.86 -11.95 3.13
N LEU A 152 -12.97 -11.57 2.21
CA LEU A 152 -13.24 -10.59 1.18
C LEU A 152 -13.65 -11.31 -0.10
N TRP A 153 -14.88 -11.05 -0.58
CA TRP A 153 -15.44 -11.62 -1.80
C TRP A 153 -15.84 -10.50 -2.76
N LEU A 154 -15.06 -10.31 -3.81
CA LEU A 154 -15.30 -9.27 -4.81
C LEU A 154 -15.84 -9.89 -6.08
N THR A 155 -16.97 -9.35 -6.55
CA THR A 155 -17.58 -9.76 -7.81
C THR A 155 -17.38 -8.72 -8.89
N LYS A 156 -17.31 -9.17 -10.14
CA LYS A 156 -17.38 -8.30 -11.32
C LYS A 156 -18.28 -9.00 -12.33
N ASP A 157 -19.27 -8.29 -12.85
CA ASP A 157 -20.26 -8.85 -13.79
C ASP A 157 -20.96 -10.10 -13.21
N GLN A 158 -21.26 -10.08 -11.90
CA GLN A 158 -21.84 -11.17 -11.08
C GLN A 158 -20.94 -12.40 -10.88
N GLU A 159 -19.79 -12.46 -11.52
CA GLU A 159 -18.80 -13.53 -11.35
C GLU A 159 -17.80 -13.20 -10.25
N LEU A 160 -17.23 -14.24 -9.61
CA LEU A 160 -16.17 -14.07 -8.63
C LEU A 160 -14.90 -13.52 -9.32
N PHE A 161 -14.51 -12.30 -8.96
CA PHE A 161 -13.38 -11.60 -9.55
C PHE A 161 -12.09 -11.74 -8.71
N PHE A 162 -12.25 -11.58 -7.40
CA PHE A 162 -11.16 -11.72 -6.43
C PHE A 162 -11.73 -12.20 -5.10
N ASN A 163 -11.03 -13.09 -4.41
CA ASN A 163 -11.30 -13.34 -3.01
C ASN A 163 -10.02 -13.54 -2.23
N CYS A 164 -10.14 -13.33 -0.93
CA CYS A 164 -9.08 -13.55 0.03
C CYS A 164 -9.70 -13.83 1.40
N ILE A 165 -9.21 -14.86 2.08
CA ILE A 165 -9.50 -15.16 3.47
C ILE A 165 -8.26 -14.78 4.28
N MET A 166 -8.45 -13.87 5.23
CA MET A 166 -7.44 -13.42 6.18
C MET A 166 -7.76 -13.96 7.56
N ILE A 167 -6.86 -14.73 8.17
CA ILE A 167 -7.06 -15.30 9.51
C ILE A 167 -6.13 -14.61 10.49
N PHE A 168 -6.72 -14.11 11.57
CA PHE A 168 -6.05 -13.41 12.64
C PHE A 168 -6.04 -14.25 13.92
N GLN A 169 -4.88 -14.31 14.57
CA GLN A 169 -4.70 -14.94 15.88
C GLN A 169 -3.78 -14.08 16.74
N ASN A 170 -4.15 -13.86 18.00
CA ASN A 170 -3.48 -12.96 18.94
C ASN A 170 -3.22 -11.55 18.35
N GLY A 171 -4.13 -11.06 17.52
CA GLY A 171 -4.01 -9.76 16.84
C GLY A 171 -3.07 -9.71 15.62
N GLU A 172 -2.47 -10.84 15.22
CA GLU A 172 -1.58 -10.95 14.06
C GLU A 172 -2.24 -11.67 12.89
N LEU A 173 -1.92 -11.27 11.65
CA LEU A 173 -2.31 -12.03 10.46
C LEU A 173 -1.42 -13.27 10.35
N VAL A 174 -1.97 -14.45 10.62
CA VAL A 174 -1.21 -15.71 10.64
C VAL A 174 -1.42 -16.57 9.40
N LYS A 175 -2.51 -16.33 8.64
CA LYS A 175 -2.79 -17.07 7.41
C LYS A 175 -3.53 -16.24 6.36
N LEU A 176 -3.12 -16.40 5.12
CA LEU A 176 -3.77 -15.91 3.90
C LEU A 176 -4.12 -17.11 3.00
N THR A 177 -5.36 -17.16 2.54
CA THR A 177 -5.83 -18.28 1.69
C THR A 177 -6.99 -17.84 0.80
N THR A 178 -7.39 -18.66 -0.18
CA THR A 178 -8.58 -18.43 -1.00
C THR A 178 -9.67 -19.48 -0.81
N THR A 179 -10.84 -19.20 -1.36
CA THR A 179 -12.03 -20.05 -1.20
C THR A 179 -11.91 -21.41 -1.88
N ASP A 180 -10.97 -21.58 -2.80
CA ASP A 180 -10.62 -22.85 -3.46
C ASP A 180 -10.17 -23.94 -2.47
N ARG A 181 -9.77 -23.56 -1.25
CA ARG A 181 -9.55 -24.52 -0.15
C ARG A 181 -10.79 -25.37 0.16
N TYR A 182 -11.99 -24.91 -0.22
CA TYR A 182 -13.27 -25.64 -0.06
C TYR A 182 -13.68 -26.44 -1.30
N GLN A 183 -12.73 -26.69 -2.22
CA GLN A 183 -12.86 -27.57 -3.37
C GLN A 183 -14.07 -27.27 -4.26
N GLU A 184 -15.16 -28.03 -4.19
CA GLU A 184 -16.32 -27.87 -5.07
C GLU A 184 -17.18 -26.65 -4.71
N GLU A 185 -17.08 -26.15 -3.48
CA GLU A 185 -17.96 -25.10 -2.96
C GLU A 185 -17.39 -23.69 -3.10
N TYR A 186 -16.20 -23.56 -3.67
CA TYR A 186 -15.42 -22.31 -3.70
C TYR A 186 -16.07 -21.13 -4.43
N HIS A 187 -17.09 -21.39 -5.25
CA HIS A 187 -17.87 -20.41 -6.00
C HIS A 187 -19.19 -20.00 -5.31
N ASP A 188 -19.61 -20.74 -4.28
CA ASP A 188 -20.83 -20.48 -3.52
C ASP A 188 -20.49 -19.67 -2.27
N TYR A 189 -20.79 -18.38 -2.32
CA TYR A 189 -20.51 -17.44 -1.22
C TYR A 189 -21.15 -17.88 0.11
N ASP A 190 -22.42 -18.29 0.10
CA ASP A 190 -23.16 -18.59 1.34
C ASP A 190 -22.62 -19.86 1.99
N LYS A 191 -22.27 -20.87 1.18
CA LYS A 191 -21.63 -22.09 1.67
C LYS A 191 -20.23 -21.85 2.20
N VAL A 192 -19.41 -21.07 1.49
CA VAL A 192 -18.06 -20.70 1.94
C VAL A 192 -18.12 -19.96 3.28
N CYS A 193 -19.03 -19.02 3.44
CA CYS A 193 -19.22 -18.32 4.71
C CYS A 193 -19.66 -19.27 5.84
N SER A 194 -20.54 -20.21 5.53
CA SER A 194 -20.98 -21.23 6.50
C SER A 194 -19.82 -22.13 6.94
N LEU A 195 -19.01 -22.61 6.00
CA LEU A 195 -17.82 -23.43 6.28
C LEU A 195 -16.79 -22.64 7.10
N LEU A 196 -16.53 -21.38 6.74
CA LEU A 196 -15.61 -20.54 7.49
C LEU A 196 -16.11 -20.30 8.92
N ASN A 197 -17.41 -20.10 9.12
CA ASN A 197 -17.99 -19.92 10.45
C ASN A 197 -18.01 -21.22 11.28
N MET A 198 -17.98 -22.39 10.65
CA MET A 198 -17.74 -23.66 11.34
C MET A 198 -16.28 -23.78 11.82
N GLU A 199 -15.32 -23.32 11.02
CA GLU A 199 -13.90 -23.30 11.39
C GLU A 199 -13.58 -22.27 12.49
N TYR A 200 -14.23 -21.10 12.45
CA TYR A 200 -14.00 -19.98 13.38
C TYR A 200 -15.31 -19.46 14.02
N PRO A 201 -15.95 -20.22 14.93
CA PRO A 201 -17.28 -19.91 15.43
C PRO A 201 -17.41 -18.51 16.06
N ASN A 202 -18.38 -17.72 15.56
CA ASN A 202 -18.68 -16.34 16.01
C ASN A 202 -17.53 -15.34 15.84
N MET A 203 -16.53 -15.69 15.03
CA MET A 203 -15.34 -14.90 14.78
C MET A 203 -15.13 -14.67 13.27
N VAL A 204 -16.19 -14.83 12.46
CA VAL A 204 -16.14 -14.65 11.01
C VAL A 204 -16.82 -13.38 10.58
N LYS A 205 -16.11 -12.62 9.74
CA LYS A 205 -16.67 -11.51 8.98
C LYS A 205 -16.59 -11.81 7.49
N CYS A 206 -17.73 -12.10 6.88
CA CYS A 206 -17.85 -12.19 5.43
C CYS A 206 -18.25 -10.85 4.81
N VAL A 207 -17.54 -10.44 3.78
CA VAL A 207 -17.79 -9.20 3.04
C VAL A 207 -17.92 -9.54 1.55
N LYS A 208 -19.13 -9.35 1.00
CA LYS A 208 -19.40 -9.47 -0.44
C LYS A 208 -19.75 -8.10 -1.02
N MET A 209 -19.08 -7.73 -2.10
CA MET A 209 -19.43 -6.51 -2.85
C MET A 209 -18.93 -6.56 -4.30
N ASP A 210 -19.47 -5.68 -5.13
CA ASP A 210 -18.96 -5.47 -6.49
C ASP A 210 -17.62 -4.71 -6.46
N VAL A 211 -16.76 -4.97 -7.45
CA VAL A 211 -15.45 -4.32 -7.58
C VAL A 211 -15.56 -2.79 -7.70
N ILE A 212 -16.57 -2.27 -8.39
CA ILE A 212 -16.79 -0.83 -8.51
C ILE A 212 -17.21 -0.24 -7.16
N GLU A 213 -18.09 -0.94 -6.43
CA GLU A 213 -18.49 -0.55 -5.07
C GLU A 213 -17.28 -0.52 -4.13
N PHE A 214 -16.40 -1.52 -4.23
CA PHE A 214 -15.15 -1.58 -3.46
C PHE A 214 -14.23 -0.40 -3.77
N GLN A 215 -14.06 -0.05 -5.05
CA GLN A 215 -13.27 1.13 -5.46
C GLN A 215 -13.86 2.44 -4.90
N MET A 216 -15.19 2.59 -4.95
CA MET A 216 -15.85 3.78 -4.39
C MET A 216 -15.62 3.89 -2.88
N LYS A 217 -15.83 2.81 -2.12
CA LYS A 217 -15.64 2.81 -0.66
C LYS A 217 -14.19 3.08 -0.24
N THR A 218 -13.23 2.50 -0.95
CA THR A 218 -11.80 2.73 -0.68
C THR A 218 -11.41 4.18 -0.98
N THR A 219 -11.97 4.77 -2.04
CA THR A 219 -11.80 6.19 -2.36
C THR A 219 -12.45 7.09 -1.30
N GLU A 220 -13.64 6.79 -0.80
CA GLU A 220 -14.31 7.56 0.25
C GLU A 220 -13.53 7.55 1.57
N ILE A 221 -13.05 6.38 2.01
CA ILE A 221 -12.20 6.26 3.20
C ILE A 221 -10.93 7.10 3.05
N TYR A 222 -10.36 7.13 1.85
CA TYR A 222 -9.19 7.95 1.54
C TYR A 222 -9.46 9.45 1.62
N HIS A 223 -10.66 9.90 1.25
CA HIS A 223 -11.03 11.32 1.27
C HIS A 223 -11.55 11.78 2.64
N ASN A 224 -12.17 10.90 3.43
CA ASN A 224 -12.73 11.22 4.75
C ASN A 224 -11.71 11.12 5.90
N GLN A 225 -10.47 10.77 5.62
CA GLN A 225 -9.34 10.82 6.56
C GLN A 225 -8.46 12.08 6.39
N ILE A 226 -8.95 13.06 5.63
CA ILE A 226 -8.36 14.41 5.45
C ILE A 226 -8.89 15.35 6.53
#